data_AF-A0A328ITG9-F1
#
_entry.id   AF-A0A328ITG9-F1
#
_cell.length_a   1.000
_cell.length_b   1.000
_cell.length_c   1.000
_cell.angle_alpha   90.00
_cell.angle_beta   90.00
_cell.angle_gamma   90.00
#
_symmetry.space_group_name_H-M   'P 1'
#
loop_
_entity.id
_entity.type
_entity.pdbx_description
1 polymer ?
#
loop_
_entity_poly.entity_id
_entity_poly.type
_entity_poly.pdbx_seq_one_letter_code
_entity_poly.pdbx_strand_id
1 'polypeptide(L)'
;MRGNKVLSSRKKWLLVVFLLIVILSYVFASMTVWTTDSRLLTYSRYSRVACHRDVIAGNSVAPDQFRFGIYYLIEYFFKNIPLKWYDINNQYLSRLLLEEEAWDEEFRRSFDLFFSVEERMSILNVINENVDNLLSSVFGENQLIKNILKANIQSLKIEEYAMDPARLILTVGSHIPEELKNYLIDDTEESRIYYGHVTARFFFSIVFFILLYFFTENFAGPYSSLMAVLLFAGLLPFATQDFLQAETMFSLSLFTGSLIAIYRKSAFATMISLVLLACTARTDHALFIAVIYSLYQMSDKSNLKRLDNWLKIAVLVLVPLGFTVVLSRVLFPEAQYYLNFFQYDFNLNNIWSLVYPVILLSIPAVFTPLAWKIPFYKSTWLWVVPFIFMNFMIGRTSEARLLLPVLVYCLPFVVKGIEDLAGKLSLN
;
A
#
# COMPACT_ATOMS: atom_id res chain seq x y z
N MET A 1 5.26 23.08 -44.46
CA MET A 1 5.64 21.68 -44.13
C MET A 1 6.56 21.68 -42.92
N ARG A 2 6.03 21.42 -41.72
CA ARG A 2 6.83 21.32 -40.48
C ARG A 2 7.48 19.94 -40.43
N GLY A 3 8.81 19.90 -40.46
CA GLY A 3 9.59 18.67 -40.49
C GLY A 3 9.38 17.81 -39.24
N ASN A 4 9.07 16.53 -39.45
CA ASN A 4 9.13 15.48 -38.44
C ASN A 4 10.56 15.40 -37.87
N LYS A 5 10.80 16.04 -36.71
CA LYS A 5 12.04 15.83 -35.95
C LYS A 5 12.04 14.40 -35.40
N VAL A 6 12.70 13.48 -36.10
CA VAL A 6 12.92 12.11 -35.66
C VAL A 6 13.61 12.14 -34.28
N LEU A 7 12.99 11.53 -33.26
CA LEU A 7 13.56 11.41 -31.92
C LEU A 7 14.90 10.66 -31.98
N SER A 8 15.90 11.12 -31.21
CA SER A 8 17.18 10.40 -31.07
C SER A 8 16.99 9.03 -30.40
N SER A 9 17.89 8.08 -30.67
CA SER A 9 17.81 6.70 -30.14
C SER A 9 17.59 6.66 -28.62
N ARG A 10 18.31 7.50 -27.86
CA ARG A 10 18.14 7.63 -26.41
C ARG A 10 16.76 8.14 -26.00
N LYS A 11 16.20 9.12 -26.72
CA LYS A 11 14.86 9.63 -26.42
C LYS A 11 13.77 8.61 -26.73
N LYS A 12 13.94 7.82 -27.80
CA LYS A 12 13.05 6.69 -28.11
C LYS A 12 13.09 5.65 -27.00
N TRP A 13 14.29 5.28 -26.53
CA TRP A 13 14.46 4.35 -25.40
C TRP A 13 13.76 4.87 -24.13
N LEU A 14 14.03 6.12 -23.72
CA LEU A 14 13.40 6.69 -22.53
C LEU A 14 11.87 6.79 -22.65
N LEU A 15 11.34 7.04 -23.85
CA LEU A 15 9.90 7.01 -24.09
C LEU A 15 9.33 5.60 -23.89
N VAL A 16 10.00 4.56 -24.41
CA VAL A 16 9.58 3.17 -24.22
C VAL A 16 9.62 2.79 -22.74
N VAL A 17 10.70 3.14 -22.03
CA VAL A 17 10.83 2.92 -20.59
C VAL A 17 9.70 3.63 -19.83
N PHE A 18 9.42 4.88 -20.15
CA PHE A 18 8.34 5.63 -19.53
C PHE A 18 6.97 4.98 -19.76
N LEU A 19 6.66 4.58 -21.01
CA LEU A 19 5.42 3.89 -21.32
C LEU A 19 5.30 2.57 -20.56
N LEU A 20 6.38 1.79 -20.47
CA LEU A 20 6.40 0.56 -19.69
C LEU A 20 6.14 0.84 -18.20
N ILE A 21 6.76 1.88 -17.63
CA ILE A 21 6.54 2.29 -16.24
C ILE A 21 5.07 2.66 -16.00
N VAL A 22 4.43 3.40 -16.92
CA VAL A 22 3.01 3.74 -16.82
C VAL A 22 2.15 2.47 -16.83
N ILE A 23 2.43 1.53 -17.73
CA ILE A 23 1.72 0.24 -17.80
C ILE A 23 1.89 -0.56 -16.51
N LEU A 24 3.12 -0.72 -16.02
CA LEU A 24 3.41 -1.44 -14.77
C LEU A 24 2.73 -0.79 -13.56
N SER A 25 2.72 0.54 -13.50
CA SER A 25 2.04 1.28 -12.44
C SER A 25 0.52 1.08 -12.49
N TYR A 26 -0.06 1.04 -13.69
CA TYR A 26 -1.49 0.79 -13.88
C TYR A 26 -1.84 -0.64 -13.46
N VAL A 27 -1.07 -1.64 -13.91
CA VAL A 27 -1.24 -3.05 -13.50
C VAL A 27 -1.14 -3.18 -11.99
N PHE A 28 -0.13 -2.58 -11.37
CA PHE A 28 0.05 -2.62 -9.92
C PHE A 28 -1.13 -1.99 -9.17
N ALA A 29 -1.54 -0.77 -9.54
CA ALA A 29 -2.68 -0.10 -8.91
C ALA A 29 -3.96 -0.94 -9.07
N SER A 30 -4.20 -1.49 -10.26
CA SER A 30 -5.37 -2.35 -10.54
C SER A 30 -5.35 -3.64 -9.72
N MET A 31 -4.19 -4.31 -9.61
CA MET A 31 -4.04 -5.50 -8.77
C MET A 31 -4.35 -5.19 -7.31
N THR A 32 -3.90 -4.04 -6.78
CA THR A 32 -4.22 -3.67 -5.38
C THR A 32 -5.71 -3.41 -5.18
N VAL A 33 -6.39 -2.83 -6.18
CA VAL A 33 -7.84 -2.69 -6.15
C VAL A 33 -8.46 -4.08 -6.09
N TRP A 34 -8.19 -4.96 -7.06
CA TRP A 34 -8.88 -6.25 -7.16
C TRP A 34 -8.55 -7.24 -6.04
N THR A 35 -7.31 -7.28 -5.56
CA THR A 35 -6.86 -8.30 -4.60
C THR A 35 -7.00 -7.88 -3.14
N THR A 36 -7.06 -6.57 -2.87
CA THR A 36 -7.03 -6.03 -1.51
C THR A 36 -8.25 -5.18 -1.22
N ASP A 37 -8.54 -4.19 -2.08
CA ASP A 37 -9.65 -3.27 -1.83
C ASP A 37 -11.00 -3.97 -2.17
N SER A 38 -11.18 -4.50 -3.36
CA SER A 38 -12.40 -5.19 -3.79
C SER A 38 -12.64 -6.53 -3.06
N ARG A 39 -11.63 -7.15 -2.44
CA ARG A 39 -11.76 -8.45 -1.75
C ARG A 39 -12.67 -8.36 -0.53
N LEU A 40 -12.66 -7.24 0.19
CA LEU A 40 -13.55 -6.98 1.32
C LEU A 40 -14.69 -6.01 0.94
N LEU A 41 -14.88 -5.75 -0.36
CA LEU A 41 -15.94 -4.91 -0.91
C LEU A 41 -16.07 -3.57 -0.16
N THR A 42 -17.27 -3.26 0.32
CA THR A 42 -17.61 -2.02 1.02
C THR A 42 -16.79 -1.79 2.29
N TYR A 43 -16.34 -2.84 2.98
CA TYR A 43 -15.59 -2.69 4.23
C TYR A 43 -14.21 -2.04 4.02
N SER A 44 -13.50 -2.40 2.95
CA SER A 44 -12.19 -1.81 2.66
C SER A 44 -12.31 -0.34 2.27
N ARG A 45 -13.32 0.01 1.48
CA ARG A 45 -13.64 1.38 1.05
C ARG A 45 -14.01 2.22 2.25
N TYR A 46 -14.93 1.73 3.08
CA TYR A 46 -15.32 2.35 4.34
C TYR A 46 -14.11 2.59 5.23
N SER A 47 -13.32 1.54 5.51
CA SER A 47 -12.15 1.64 6.40
C SER A 47 -11.15 2.68 5.91
N ARG A 48 -10.89 2.74 4.60
CA ARG A 48 -9.94 3.72 4.02
C ARG A 48 -10.45 5.15 4.11
N VAL A 49 -11.73 5.38 3.82
CA VAL A 49 -12.32 6.72 3.88
C VAL A 49 -12.50 7.17 5.33
N ALA A 50 -12.93 6.28 6.23
CA ALA A 50 -13.03 6.56 7.66
C ALA A 50 -11.66 6.94 8.26
N CYS A 51 -10.64 6.10 8.03
CA CYS A 51 -9.26 6.40 8.43
C CYS A 51 -8.78 7.75 7.86
N HIS A 52 -9.09 8.04 6.58
CA HIS A 52 -8.75 9.32 5.98
C HIS A 52 -9.43 10.50 6.69
N ARG A 53 -10.73 10.41 6.95
CA ARG A 53 -11.48 11.45 7.69
C ARG A 53 -10.92 11.66 9.09
N ASP A 54 -10.59 10.58 9.79
CA ASP A 54 -9.99 10.66 11.12
C ASP A 54 -8.62 11.36 11.10
N VAL A 55 -7.77 11.07 10.09
CA VAL A 55 -6.46 11.73 9.95
C VAL A 55 -6.61 13.22 9.67
N ILE A 56 -7.52 13.60 8.77
CA ILE A 56 -7.80 15.01 8.45
C ILE A 56 -8.39 15.74 9.66
N ALA A 57 -9.22 15.07 10.46
CA ALA A 57 -9.79 15.61 11.70
C ALA A 57 -8.79 15.66 12.87
N GLY A 58 -7.65 14.96 12.78
CA GLY A 58 -6.67 14.88 13.86
C GLY A 58 -7.00 13.84 14.95
N ASN A 59 -7.92 12.92 14.65
CA ASN A 59 -8.45 11.93 15.60
C ASN A 59 -7.96 10.51 15.33
N SER A 60 -6.98 10.33 14.44
CA SER A 60 -6.49 9.01 14.05
C SER A 60 -5.42 8.46 15.01
N VAL A 61 -5.11 7.18 14.82
CA VAL A 61 -4.04 6.49 15.54
C VAL A 61 -2.66 7.01 15.12
N ALA A 62 -1.69 6.96 16.05
CA ALA A 62 -0.37 7.54 15.86
C ALA A 62 0.33 7.16 14.54
N PRO A 63 0.35 5.88 14.09
CA PRO A 63 0.98 5.54 12.82
C PRO A 63 0.39 6.25 11.61
N ASP A 64 -0.92 6.43 11.51
CA ASP A 64 -1.54 7.11 10.37
C ASP A 64 -1.49 8.64 10.53
N GLN A 65 -1.71 9.12 11.75
CA GLN A 65 -1.69 10.54 12.09
C GLN A 65 -0.30 11.17 11.90
N PHE A 66 0.78 10.42 12.19
CA PHE A 66 2.15 10.88 12.00
C PHE A 66 2.59 10.84 10.53
N ARG A 67 1.84 10.18 9.65
CA ARG A 67 2.11 10.00 8.22
C ARG A 67 1.13 10.80 7.36
N PHE A 68 0.77 11.97 7.84
CA PHE A 68 -0.30 12.83 7.31
C PHE A 68 -0.08 13.34 5.88
N GLY A 69 1.17 13.42 5.40
CA GLY A 69 1.50 14.11 4.14
C GLY A 69 0.70 13.59 2.93
N ILE A 70 0.53 12.28 2.82
CA ILE A 70 -0.24 11.67 1.74
C ILE A 70 -1.74 11.95 1.86
N TYR A 71 -2.28 11.95 3.08
CA TYR A 71 -3.69 12.22 3.34
C TYR A 71 -4.06 13.64 2.93
N TYR A 72 -3.20 14.62 3.24
CA TYR A 72 -3.39 16.00 2.80
C TYR A 72 -3.28 16.15 1.27
N LEU A 73 -2.35 15.45 0.63
CA LEU A 73 -2.29 15.44 -0.84
C LEU A 73 -3.57 14.85 -1.45
N ILE A 74 -4.16 13.84 -0.82
CA ILE A 74 -5.42 13.26 -1.31
C ILE A 74 -6.57 14.24 -1.09
N GLU A 75 -6.68 14.80 0.10
CA GLU A 75 -7.76 15.71 0.51
C GLU A 75 -7.78 16.98 -0.36
N TYR A 76 -6.63 17.58 -0.63
CA TYR A 76 -6.58 18.85 -1.36
C TYR A 76 -6.32 18.71 -2.86
N PHE A 77 -5.79 17.58 -3.33
CA PHE A 77 -5.41 17.40 -4.73
C PHE A 77 -6.04 16.15 -5.37
N PHE A 78 -5.68 14.94 -4.95
CA PHE A 78 -6.07 13.74 -5.71
C PHE A 78 -7.57 13.44 -5.70
N LYS A 79 -8.32 13.80 -4.65
CA LYS A 79 -9.79 13.65 -4.64
C LYS A 79 -10.50 14.58 -5.64
N ASN A 80 -9.81 15.61 -6.14
CA ASN A 80 -10.31 16.55 -7.15
C ASN A 80 -9.99 16.13 -8.59
N ILE A 81 -9.14 15.11 -8.76
CA ILE A 81 -8.83 14.47 -10.05
C ILE A 81 -8.90 12.93 -9.94
N PRO A 82 -9.99 12.36 -9.37
CA PRO A 82 -10.07 10.92 -9.18
C PRO A 82 -10.21 10.24 -10.55
N LEU A 83 -9.34 9.26 -10.82
CA LEU A 83 -9.55 8.36 -11.95
C LEU A 83 -10.55 7.31 -11.47
N LYS A 84 -11.64 7.10 -12.22
CA LYS A 84 -12.57 6.00 -11.92
C LYS A 84 -11.87 4.69 -12.27
N TRP A 85 -11.37 4.00 -11.26
CA TRP A 85 -10.70 2.71 -11.43
C TRP A 85 -11.73 1.61 -11.64
N TYR A 86 -11.39 0.67 -12.52
CA TYR A 86 -12.25 -0.46 -12.82
C TYR A 86 -12.37 -1.39 -11.60
N ASP A 87 -13.53 -1.35 -10.94
CA ASP A 87 -13.88 -2.16 -9.78
C ASP A 87 -15.23 -2.84 -10.03
N ILE A 88 -15.19 -3.87 -10.86
CA ILE A 88 -16.36 -4.63 -11.29
C ILE A 88 -17.14 -5.22 -10.12
N ASN A 89 -16.47 -5.59 -9.04
CA ASN A 89 -17.11 -6.21 -7.87
C ASN A 89 -17.97 -5.18 -7.12
N ASN A 90 -17.45 -3.98 -6.88
CA ASN A 90 -18.23 -2.92 -6.24
C ASN A 90 -19.37 -2.43 -7.16
N GLN A 91 -19.10 -2.29 -8.46
CA GLN A 91 -20.11 -1.88 -9.43
C GLN A 91 -21.27 -2.89 -9.48
N TYR A 92 -20.97 -4.19 -9.58
CA TYR A 92 -22.03 -5.20 -9.53
C TYR A 92 -22.77 -5.20 -8.20
N LEU A 93 -22.06 -5.20 -7.07
CA LEU A 93 -22.70 -5.19 -5.76
C LEU A 93 -23.62 -3.97 -5.58
N SER A 94 -23.14 -2.78 -5.94
CA SER A 94 -23.92 -1.54 -5.86
C SER A 94 -25.19 -1.64 -6.70
N ARG A 95 -25.07 -2.09 -7.96
CA ARG A 95 -26.21 -2.23 -8.86
C ARG A 95 -27.22 -3.26 -8.36
N LEU A 96 -26.76 -4.43 -7.92
CA LEU A 96 -27.65 -5.49 -7.40
C LEU A 96 -28.38 -5.07 -6.12
N LEU A 97 -27.76 -4.25 -5.28
CA LEU A 97 -28.37 -3.75 -4.05
C LEU A 97 -29.32 -2.57 -4.28
N LEU A 98 -29.09 -1.76 -5.32
CA LEU A 98 -29.75 -0.44 -5.46
C LEU A 98 -30.63 -0.31 -6.72
N GLU A 99 -30.44 -1.15 -7.73
CA GLU A 99 -31.10 -1.05 -9.04
C GLU A 99 -31.87 -2.33 -9.37
N GLU A 100 -33.18 -2.24 -9.54
CA GLU A 100 -34.00 -3.38 -9.96
C GLU A 100 -33.63 -3.88 -11.36
N GLU A 101 -33.27 -2.96 -12.26
CA GLU A 101 -32.84 -3.23 -13.64
C GLU A 101 -31.55 -4.06 -13.73
N ALA A 102 -30.75 -4.12 -12.65
CA ALA A 102 -29.56 -4.94 -12.59
C ALA A 102 -29.87 -6.45 -12.47
N TRP A 103 -31.10 -6.81 -12.10
CA TRP A 103 -31.59 -8.18 -11.98
C TRP A 103 -32.25 -8.67 -13.28
N ASP A 104 -31.49 -8.60 -14.38
CA ASP A 104 -31.92 -9.10 -15.68
C ASP A 104 -32.02 -10.64 -15.72
N GLU A 105 -32.56 -11.17 -16.82
CA GLU A 105 -32.74 -12.62 -17.00
C GLU A 105 -31.42 -13.39 -16.94
N GLU A 106 -30.33 -12.81 -17.45
CA GLU A 106 -29.01 -13.45 -17.48
C GLU A 106 -28.42 -13.56 -16.07
N PHE A 107 -28.54 -12.50 -15.27
CA PHE A 107 -28.07 -12.48 -13.89
C PHE A 107 -28.92 -13.41 -13.01
N ARG A 108 -30.25 -13.36 -13.13
CA ARG A 108 -31.15 -14.27 -12.41
C ARG A 108 -30.83 -15.74 -12.72
N ARG A 109 -30.64 -16.07 -13.98
CA ARG A 109 -30.24 -17.41 -14.41
C ARG A 109 -28.86 -17.81 -13.85
N SER A 110 -27.90 -16.89 -13.87
CA SER A 110 -26.56 -17.15 -13.31
C SER A 110 -26.63 -17.39 -11.81
N PHE A 111 -27.41 -16.59 -11.09
CA PHE A 111 -27.63 -16.74 -9.66
C PHE A 111 -28.28 -18.09 -9.33
N ASP A 112 -29.31 -18.50 -10.08
CA ASP A 112 -29.99 -19.79 -9.89
C ASP A 112 -29.08 -21.01 -10.16
N LEU A 113 -28.05 -20.86 -10.99
CA LEU A 113 -27.04 -21.90 -11.26
C LEU A 113 -26.05 -22.06 -10.10
N PHE A 114 -25.70 -20.97 -9.39
CA PHE A 114 -24.79 -21.01 -8.24
C PHE A 114 -25.53 -21.25 -6.91
N PHE A 115 -26.79 -20.84 -6.83
CA PHE A 115 -27.67 -20.98 -5.68
C PHE A 115 -29.03 -21.48 -6.13
N SER A 116 -29.12 -22.79 -6.31
CA SER A 116 -30.36 -23.43 -6.71
C SER A 116 -31.48 -23.14 -5.71
N VAL A 117 -32.74 -23.29 -6.14
CA VAL A 117 -33.89 -23.16 -5.22
C VAL A 117 -33.76 -24.12 -4.05
N GLU A 118 -33.28 -25.34 -4.29
CA GLU A 118 -33.08 -26.36 -3.27
C GLU A 118 -32.03 -25.94 -2.22
N GLU A 119 -30.88 -25.42 -2.65
CA GLU A 119 -29.85 -24.91 -1.74
C GLU A 119 -30.34 -23.72 -0.92
N ARG A 120 -31.08 -22.79 -1.54
CA ARG A 120 -31.68 -21.64 -0.84
C ARG A 120 -32.67 -22.08 0.23
N MET A 121 -33.54 -23.05 -0.08
CA MET A 121 -34.48 -23.62 0.88
C MET A 121 -33.75 -24.37 2.01
N SER A 122 -32.65 -25.05 1.71
CA SER A 122 -31.79 -25.68 2.72
C SER A 122 -31.20 -24.66 3.69
N ILE A 123 -30.67 -23.53 3.19
CA ILE A 123 -30.15 -22.43 4.02
C ILE A 123 -31.26 -21.85 4.91
N LEU A 124 -32.46 -21.64 4.36
CA LEU A 124 -33.61 -21.17 5.14
C LEU A 124 -33.99 -22.12 6.27
N ASN A 125 -33.99 -23.43 6.00
CA ASN A 125 -34.29 -24.43 7.03
C ASN A 125 -33.27 -24.37 8.17
N VAL A 126 -31.98 -24.20 7.86
CA VAL A 126 -30.92 -24.01 8.87
C VAL A 126 -31.11 -22.72 9.67
N ILE A 127 -31.50 -21.61 9.01
CA ILE A 127 -31.81 -20.35 9.70
C ILE A 127 -32.99 -20.54 10.65
N ASN A 128 -34.07 -21.17 10.18
CA ASN A 128 -35.26 -21.45 10.98
C ASN A 128 -34.95 -22.35 12.18
N GLU A 129 -34.13 -23.39 11.99
CA GLU A 129 -33.69 -24.27 13.07
C GLU A 129 -32.84 -23.52 14.11
N ASN A 130 -31.93 -22.64 13.66
CA ASN A 130 -31.13 -21.80 14.56
C ASN A 130 -31.99 -20.79 15.33
N VAL A 131 -32.98 -20.18 14.68
CA VAL A 131 -33.97 -19.32 15.34
C VAL A 131 -34.74 -20.11 16.39
N ASP A 132 -35.21 -21.32 16.06
CA ASP A 132 -35.94 -22.19 16.99
C ASP A 132 -35.08 -22.59 18.20
N ASN A 133 -33.80 -22.89 17.98
CA ASN A 133 -32.83 -23.20 19.02
C ASN A 133 -32.56 -21.98 19.91
N LEU A 134 -32.42 -20.79 19.34
CA LEU A 134 -32.14 -19.55 20.05
C LEU A 134 -33.36 -19.07 20.86
N LEU A 135 -34.56 -19.19 20.29
CA LEU A 135 -35.81 -18.94 21.02
C LEU A 135 -36.00 -19.96 22.16
N SER A 136 -35.56 -21.21 21.95
CA SER A 136 -35.63 -22.26 22.97
C SER A 136 -34.62 -22.08 24.11
N SER A 137 -33.42 -21.58 23.82
CA SER A 137 -32.42 -21.30 24.84
C SER A 137 -32.78 -20.07 25.69
N VAL A 138 -33.41 -19.05 25.09
CA VAL A 138 -33.77 -17.80 25.78
C VAL A 138 -35.11 -17.90 26.54
N PHE A 139 -36.12 -18.53 25.93
CA PHE A 139 -37.49 -18.52 26.49
C PHE A 139 -37.94 -19.87 27.08
N GLY A 140 -37.05 -20.86 27.18
CA GLY A 140 -37.33 -22.14 27.83
C GLY A 140 -38.53 -22.86 27.21
N GLU A 141 -39.52 -23.27 28.01
CA GLU A 141 -40.75 -23.91 27.51
C GLU A 141 -41.89 -22.95 27.12
N ASN A 142 -41.67 -21.62 27.14
CA ASN A 142 -42.75 -20.65 26.89
C ASN A 142 -43.16 -20.60 25.40
N GLN A 143 -44.02 -21.54 25.01
CA GLN A 143 -44.55 -21.73 23.65
C GLN A 143 -45.25 -20.48 23.11
N LEU A 144 -45.93 -19.70 23.94
CA LEU A 144 -46.66 -18.51 23.50
C LEU A 144 -45.70 -17.45 22.95
N ILE A 145 -44.63 -17.14 23.68
CA ILE A 145 -43.64 -16.14 23.27
C ILE A 145 -42.86 -16.61 22.05
N LYS A 146 -42.48 -17.89 22.00
CA LYS A 146 -41.84 -18.49 20.82
C LYS A 146 -42.71 -18.39 19.58
N ASN A 147 -43.99 -18.72 19.69
CA ASN A 147 -44.92 -18.67 18.55
C ASN A 147 -45.20 -17.24 18.09
N ILE A 148 -45.30 -16.27 18.99
CA ILE A 148 -45.44 -14.85 18.64
C ILE A 148 -44.18 -14.33 17.91
N LEU A 149 -42.99 -14.64 18.43
CA LEU A 149 -41.74 -14.22 17.81
C LEU A 149 -41.51 -14.93 16.47
N LYS A 150 -41.81 -16.22 16.37
CA LYS A 150 -41.73 -16.98 15.12
C LYS A 150 -42.72 -16.47 14.08
N ALA A 151 -43.95 -16.16 14.47
CA ALA A 151 -44.94 -15.52 13.59
C ALA A 151 -44.49 -14.12 13.11
N ASN A 152 -43.80 -13.36 13.96
CA ASN A 152 -43.20 -12.07 13.57
C ASN A 152 -41.98 -12.24 12.64
N ILE A 153 -41.19 -13.30 12.81
CA ILE A 153 -40.08 -13.61 11.90
C ILE A 153 -40.64 -14.10 10.55
N GLN A 154 -41.71 -14.90 10.56
CA GLN A 154 -42.38 -15.37 9.35
C GLN A 154 -43.16 -14.27 8.63
N SER A 155 -43.69 -13.26 9.34
CA SER A 155 -44.34 -12.10 8.72
C SER A 155 -43.37 -11.23 7.90
N LEU A 156 -42.06 -11.39 8.12
CA LEU A 156 -41.02 -10.84 7.25
C LEU A 156 -40.89 -11.56 5.91
N LYS A 157 -41.76 -12.55 5.58
CA LYS A 157 -41.84 -13.20 4.25
C LYS A 157 -40.50 -13.74 3.72
N ILE A 158 -39.62 -14.17 4.62
CA ILE A 158 -38.23 -14.58 4.30
C ILE A 158 -38.20 -15.71 3.26
N GLU A 159 -39.19 -16.61 3.28
CA GLU A 159 -39.36 -17.68 2.28
C GLU A 159 -39.70 -17.14 0.88
N GLU A 160 -40.58 -16.13 0.77
CA GLU A 160 -40.89 -15.47 -0.52
C GLU A 160 -39.65 -14.75 -1.07
N TYR A 161 -38.83 -14.18 -0.19
CA TYR A 161 -37.58 -13.52 -0.55
C TYR A 161 -36.48 -14.51 -0.99
N ALA A 162 -36.46 -15.74 -0.46
CA ALA A 162 -35.53 -16.76 -0.96
C ALA A 162 -35.91 -17.29 -2.35
N MET A 163 -37.20 -17.29 -2.68
CA MET A 163 -37.69 -17.67 -4.01
C MET A 163 -37.43 -16.58 -5.05
N ASP A 164 -37.41 -15.30 -4.65
CA ASP A 164 -37.03 -14.17 -5.49
C ASP A 164 -35.79 -13.43 -4.92
N PRO A 165 -34.57 -13.90 -5.23
CA PRO A 165 -33.34 -13.39 -4.65
C PRO A 165 -33.11 -11.92 -4.99
N ALA A 166 -33.65 -11.44 -6.12
CA ALA A 166 -33.63 -10.03 -6.47
C ALA A 166 -34.33 -9.19 -5.41
N ARG A 167 -35.54 -9.60 -5.04
CA ARG A 167 -36.36 -8.90 -4.04
C ARG A 167 -35.70 -8.93 -2.66
N LEU A 168 -35.08 -10.04 -2.28
CA LEU A 168 -34.31 -10.13 -1.03
C LEU A 168 -33.18 -9.11 -1.00
N ILE A 169 -32.32 -9.11 -2.03
CA ILE A 169 -31.12 -8.28 -2.07
C ILE A 169 -31.47 -6.80 -2.20
N LEU A 170 -32.49 -6.43 -2.98
CA LEU A 170 -33.01 -5.06 -3.05
C LEU A 170 -33.60 -4.61 -1.71
N THR A 171 -34.30 -5.50 -1.00
CA THR A 171 -34.81 -5.21 0.34
C THR A 171 -33.66 -4.98 1.31
N VAL A 172 -32.62 -5.82 1.29
CA VAL A 172 -31.39 -5.61 2.07
C VAL A 172 -30.79 -4.24 1.73
N GLY A 173 -30.60 -3.94 0.45
CA GLY A 173 -30.09 -2.67 -0.03
C GLY A 173 -30.88 -1.46 0.46
N SER A 174 -32.22 -1.54 0.47
CA SER A 174 -33.09 -0.47 0.97
C SER A 174 -32.90 -0.17 2.47
N HIS A 175 -32.53 -1.17 3.26
CA HIS A 175 -32.31 -1.05 4.72
C HIS A 175 -30.86 -0.71 5.08
N ILE A 176 -29.93 -0.64 4.12
CA ILE A 176 -28.57 -0.16 4.37
C ILE A 176 -28.66 1.35 4.70
N PRO A 177 -28.04 1.83 5.81
CA PRO A 177 -27.95 3.26 6.11
C PRO A 177 -27.37 4.07 4.94
N GLU A 178 -27.88 5.29 4.72
CA GLU A 178 -27.42 6.13 3.61
C GLU A 178 -25.93 6.44 3.68
N GLU A 179 -25.38 6.57 4.89
CA GLU A 179 -23.94 6.76 5.08
C GLU A 179 -23.14 5.59 4.50
N LEU A 180 -23.65 4.36 4.61
CA LEU A 180 -23.00 3.17 4.06
C LEU A 180 -23.21 3.03 2.54
N LYS A 181 -24.38 3.46 2.02
CA LYS A 181 -24.64 3.49 0.58
C LYS A 181 -23.72 4.46 -0.15
N ASN A 182 -23.29 5.55 0.49
CA ASN A 182 -22.38 6.50 -0.13
C ASN A 182 -21.03 5.88 -0.55
N TYR A 183 -20.59 4.77 0.07
CA TYR A 183 -19.37 4.06 -0.34
C TYR A 183 -19.55 3.14 -1.56
N LEU A 184 -20.80 2.81 -1.89
CA LEU A 184 -21.18 1.99 -3.04
C LEU A 184 -21.35 2.85 -4.31
N ILE A 185 -21.90 4.05 -4.14
CA ILE A 185 -22.22 4.99 -5.24
C ILE A 185 -20.97 5.73 -5.70
N ASP A 186 -20.66 5.68 -7.00
CA ASP A 186 -19.39 6.18 -7.56
C ASP A 186 -19.22 7.72 -7.53
N ASP A 187 -20.31 8.49 -7.42
CA ASP A 187 -20.31 9.96 -7.52
C ASP A 187 -20.48 10.69 -6.18
N THR A 188 -20.06 10.06 -5.09
CA THR A 188 -20.09 10.64 -3.72
C THR A 188 -18.75 11.21 -3.30
N GLU A 189 -18.72 11.98 -2.20
CA GLU A 189 -17.46 12.45 -1.62
C GLU A 189 -16.60 11.26 -1.16
N GLU A 190 -17.23 10.25 -0.55
CA GLU A 190 -16.59 9.01 -0.09
C GLU A 190 -15.87 8.31 -1.25
N SER A 191 -16.54 8.16 -2.39
CA SER A 191 -15.95 7.57 -3.59
C SER A 191 -14.82 8.43 -4.15
N ARG A 192 -14.94 9.76 -4.13
CA ARG A 192 -13.86 10.66 -4.55
C ARG A 192 -12.62 10.55 -3.66
N ILE A 193 -12.78 10.42 -2.35
CA ILE A 193 -11.67 10.19 -1.41
C ILE A 193 -11.02 8.84 -1.73
N TYR A 194 -11.82 7.77 -1.83
CA TYR A 194 -11.32 6.43 -2.15
C TYR A 194 -10.54 6.40 -3.46
N TYR A 195 -11.12 6.88 -4.55
CA TYR A 195 -10.43 6.94 -5.85
C TYR A 195 -9.24 7.89 -5.84
N GLY A 196 -9.26 8.94 -5.00
CA GLY A 196 -8.11 9.79 -4.74
C GLY A 196 -6.91 9.00 -4.19
N HIS A 197 -7.12 8.08 -3.25
CA HIS A 197 -6.07 7.18 -2.76
C HIS A 197 -5.50 6.29 -3.87
N VAL A 198 -6.37 5.72 -4.71
CA VAL A 198 -5.93 4.83 -5.81
C VAL A 198 -5.16 5.63 -6.88
N THR A 199 -5.64 6.83 -7.25
CA THR A 199 -4.91 7.74 -8.15
C THR A 199 -3.57 8.16 -7.57
N ALA A 200 -3.50 8.49 -6.27
CA ALA A 200 -2.25 8.84 -5.60
C ALA A 200 -1.24 7.67 -5.66
N ARG A 201 -1.71 6.44 -5.39
CA ARG A 201 -0.89 5.22 -5.52
C ARG A 201 -0.34 5.07 -6.93
N PHE A 202 -1.18 5.16 -7.96
CA PHE A 202 -0.76 5.08 -9.36
C PHE A 202 0.28 6.14 -9.71
N PHE A 203 0.03 7.40 -9.33
CA PHE A 203 0.95 8.51 -9.58
C PHE A 203 2.31 8.28 -8.92
N PHE A 204 2.32 7.93 -7.63
CA PHE A 204 3.58 7.71 -6.91
C PHE A 204 4.30 6.42 -7.33
N SER A 205 3.60 5.41 -7.86
CA SER A 205 4.24 4.26 -8.51
C SER A 205 5.01 4.69 -9.77
N ILE A 206 4.44 5.56 -10.60
CA ILE A 206 5.15 6.11 -11.77
C ILE A 206 6.40 6.85 -11.33
N VAL A 207 6.26 7.79 -10.38
CA VAL A 207 7.38 8.58 -9.86
C VAL A 207 8.45 7.67 -9.28
N PHE A 208 8.07 6.71 -8.45
CA PHE A 208 8.98 5.76 -7.84
C PHE A 208 9.74 4.94 -8.89
N PHE A 209 9.07 4.36 -9.88
CA PHE A 209 9.74 3.54 -10.89
C PHE A 209 10.68 4.36 -11.78
N ILE A 210 10.34 5.62 -12.09
CA ILE A 210 11.25 6.53 -12.79
C ILE A 210 12.51 6.76 -11.95
N LEU A 211 12.34 7.05 -10.65
CA LEU A 211 13.45 7.26 -9.73
C LEU A 211 14.28 5.98 -9.59
N LEU A 212 13.64 4.81 -9.48
CA LEU A 212 14.33 3.53 -9.39
C LEU A 212 15.18 3.27 -10.64
N TYR A 213 14.63 3.48 -11.84
CA TYR A 213 15.37 3.38 -13.09
C TYR A 213 16.62 4.27 -13.07
N PHE A 214 16.48 5.55 -12.73
CA PHE A 214 17.61 6.49 -12.70
C PHE A 214 18.59 6.24 -11.55
N PHE A 215 18.12 5.70 -10.43
CA PHE A 215 18.98 5.28 -9.33
C PHE A 215 19.87 4.12 -9.77
N THR A 216 19.29 3.11 -10.43
CA THR A 216 20.04 1.97 -10.95
C THR A 216 20.98 2.37 -12.10
N GLU A 217 20.57 3.30 -12.98
CA GLU A 217 21.40 3.77 -14.11
C GLU A 217 22.70 4.45 -13.63
N ASN A 218 22.74 4.95 -12.39
CA ASN A 218 23.97 5.49 -11.81
C ASN A 218 25.06 4.42 -11.56
N PHE A 219 24.69 3.13 -11.50
CA PHE A 219 25.60 2.04 -11.14
C PHE A 219 25.69 0.94 -12.21
N ALA A 220 24.66 0.84 -13.03
CA ALA A 220 24.48 -0.18 -14.06
C ALA A 220 24.00 0.45 -15.38
N GLY A 221 23.94 -0.36 -16.45
CA GLY A 221 23.50 0.09 -17.76
C GLY A 221 21.98 0.34 -17.87
N PRO A 222 21.52 0.92 -18.99
CA PRO A 222 20.09 1.19 -19.23
C PRO A 222 19.23 -0.09 -19.21
N TYR A 223 19.75 -1.22 -19.71
CA TYR A 223 19.05 -2.50 -19.71
C TYR A 223 18.89 -3.07 -18.30
N SER A 224 19.96 -3.08 -17.51
CA SER A 224 19.95 -3.54 -16.12
C SER A 224 19.07 -2.65 -15.24
N SER A 225 18.97 -1.37 -15.58
CA SER A 225 18.05 -0.42 -14.93
C SER A 225 16.59 -0.74 -15.21
N LEU A 226 16.26 -1.12 -16.44
CA LEU A 226 14.92 -1.61 -16.78
C LEU A 226 14.61 -2.93 -16.06
N MET A 227 15.59 -3.84 -15.98
CA MET A 227 15.46 -5.10 -15.24
C MET A 227 15.18 -4.85 -13.75
N ALA A 228 15.82 -3.84 -13.14
CA ALA A 228 15.56 -3.49 -11.75
C ALA A 228 14.11 -3.04 -11.53
N VAL A 229 13.56 -2.24 -12.45
CA VAL A 229 12.14 -1.84 -12.41
C VAL A 229 11.22 -3.06 -12.52
N LEU A 230 11.49 -3.96 -13.47
CA LEU A 230 10.69 -5.17 -13.67
C LEU A 230 10.74 -6.12 -12.46
N LEU A 231 11.93 -6.35 -11.89
CA LEU A 231 12.09 -7.18 -10.70
C LEU A 231 11.35 -6.59 -9.51
N PHE A 232 11.45 -5.27 -9.28
CA PHE A 232 10.72 -4.63 -8.19
C PHE A 232 9.20 -4.68 -8.40
N ALA A 233 8.75 -4.47 -9.64
CA ALA A 233 7.33 -4.59 -10.00
C ALA A 233 6.78 -5.99 -9.68
N GLY A 234 7.57 -7.05 -9.90
CA GLY A 234 7.20 -8.42 -9.54
C GLY A 234 7.16 -8.68 -8.03
N LEU A 235 7.93 -7.94 -7.22
CA LEU A 235 7.96 -8.08 -5.76
C LEU A 235 6.85 -7.30 -5.05
N LEU A 236 6.36 -6.22 -5.68
CA LEU A 236 5.38 -5.33 -5.10
C LEU A 236 4.10 -6.02 -4.57
N PRO A 237 3.51 -7.03 -5.25
CA PRO A 237 2.35 -7.76 -4.72
C PRO A 237 2.57 -8.42 -3.35
N PHE A 238 3.80 -8.86 -3.03
CA PHE A 238 4.10 -9.40 -1.70
C PHE A 238 4.06 -8.31 -0.62
N ALA A 239 4.36 -7.06 -0.99
CA ALA A 239 4.29 -5.93 -0.08
C ALA A 239 2.87 -5.36 0.10
N THR A 240 1.88 -5.83 -0.65
CA THR A 240 0.48 -5.35 -0.58
C THR A 240 -0.48 -6.31 0.14
N GLN A 241 0.02 -7.39 0.74
CA GLN A 241 -0.81 -8.45 1.35
C GLN A 241 -1.69 -7.96 2.51
N ASP A 242 -1.19 -7.06 3.36
CA ASP A 242 -1.89 -6.58 4.57
C ASP A 242 -2.44 -5.14 4.44
N PHE A 243 -2.97 -4.79 3.27
CA PHE A 243 -3.27 -3.41 2.85
C PHE A 243 -2.01 -2.55 2.69
N LEU A 244 -1.76 -2.11 1.45
CA LEU A 244 -0.73 -1.10 1.23
C LEU A 244 -1.19 0.23 1.85
N GLN A 245 -0.50 0.63 2.90
CA GLN A 245 -0.64 1.92 3.54
C GLN A 245 -0.43 3.05 2.52
N ALA A 246 -1.28 4.09 2.62
CA ALA A 246 -1.41 5.14 1.60
C ALA A 246 -0.05 5.80 1.27
N GLU A 247 0.82 5.96 2.26
CA GLU A 247 2.10 6.65 2.13
C GLU A 247 3.19 5.81 1.49
N THR A 248 3.02 4.49 1.30
CA THR A 248 4.15 3.60 0.99
C THR A 248 4.90 3.99 -0.29
N MET A 249 4.19 4.19 -1.41
CA MET A 249 4.81 4.59 -2.69
C MET A 249 5.37 6.02 -2.65
N PHE A 250 4.69 6.92 -1.92
CA PHE A 250 5.15 8.29 -1.72
C PHE A 250 6.47 8.32 -0.94
N SER A 251 6.53 7.57 0.16
CA SER A 251 7.71 7.43 1.01
C SER A 251 8.88 6.77 0.27
N LEU A 252 8.62 5.72 -0.52
CA LEU A 252 9.65 5.10 -1.36
C LEU A 252 10.19 6.04 -2.43
N SER A 253 9.32 6.84 -3.06
CA SER A 253 9.76 7.87 -4.01
C SER A 253 10.73 8.86 -3.36
N LEU A 254 10.40 9.35 -2.16
CA LEU A 254 11.26 10.27 -1.41
C LEU A 254 12.57 9.60 -0.98
N PHE A 255 12.51 8.34 -0.56
CA PHE A 255 13.70 7.55 -0.20
C PHE A 255 14.63 7.35 -1.40
N THR A 256 14.13 6.85 -2.53
CA THR A 256 14.92 6.64 -3.74
C THR A 256 15.47 7.95 -4.31
N GLY A 257 14.65 9.01 -4.33
CA GLY A 257 15.09 10.35 -4.74
C GLY A 257 16.23 10.86 -3.87
N SER A 258 16.18 10.60 -2.56
CA SER A 258 17.25 10.93 -1.63
C SER A 258 18.52 10.13 -1.89
N LEU A 259 18.43 8.83 -2.19
CA LEU A 259 19.59 8.03 -2.56
C LEU A 259 20.30 8.58 -3.81
N ILE A 260 19.52 8.97 -4.83
CA ILE A 260 20.06 9.63 -6.03
C ILE A 260 20.75 10.94 -5.66
N ALA A 261 20.10 11.76 -4.83
CA ALA A 261 20.62 13.06 -4.43
C ALA A 261 21.93 12.93 -3.64
N ILE A 262 22.04 11.94 -2.74
CA ILE A 262 23.26 11.60 -2.00
C ILE A 262 24.36 11.17 -2.99
N TYR A 263 24.07 10.19 -3.85
CA TYR A 263 25.05 9.66 -4.81
C TYR A 263 25.58 10.75 -5.75
N ARG A 264 24.70 11.61 -6.27
CA ARG A 264 25.06 12.70 -7.19
C ARG A 264 25.61 13.94 -6.47
N LYS A 265 25.77 13.91 -5.14
CA LYS A 265 26.24 15.04 -4.32
C LYS A 265 25.45 16.33 -4.61
N SER A 266 24.12 16.20 -4.65
CA SER A 266 23.22 17.31 -4.93
C SER A 266 23.33 18.42 -3.89
N ALA A 267 22.80 19.60 -4.21
CA ALA A 267 22.80 20.73 -3.29
C ALA A 267 22.15 20.36 -1.94
N PHE A 268 22.68 20.89 -0.85
CA PHE A 268 22.15 20.62 0.49
C PHE A 268 20.68 21.04 0.63
N ALA A 269 20.26 22.11 -0.06
CA ALA A 269 18.87 22.54 -0.13
C ALA A 269 17.94 21.44 -0.69
N THR A 270 18.39 20.66 -1.67
CA THR A 270 17.65 19.51 -2.20
C THR A 270 17.54 18.41 -1.16
N MET A 271 18.65 18.09 -0.48
CA MET A 271 18.67 17.06 0.57
C MET A 271 17.74 17.40 1.74
N ILE A 272 17.80 18.63 2.26
CA ILE A 272 16.93 19.04 3.37
C ILE A 272 15.45 19.06 2.96
N SER A 273 15.14 19.46 1.72
CA SER A 273 13.76 19.45 1.21
C SER A 273 13.22 18.01 1.12
N LEU A 274 14.02 17.07 0.62
CA LEU A 274 13.63 15.66 0.56
C LEU A 274 13.45 15.06 1.96
N VAL A 275 14.32 15.39 2.92
CA VAL A 275 14.18 14.92 4.30
C VAL A 275 12.93 15.51 4.98
N LEU A 276 12.64 16.80 4.78
CA LEU A 276 11.42 17.42 5.31
C LEU A 276 10.16 16.78 4.72
N LEU A 277 10.11 16.57 3.40
CA LEU A 277 9.01 15.86 2.76
C LEU A 277 8.91 14.42 3.28
N ALA A 278 10.04 13.73 3.43
CA ALA A 278 10.06 12.37 3.96
C ALA A 278 9.53 12.31 5.39
N CYS A 279 9.74 13.33 6.22
CA CYS A 279 9.16 13.39 7.57
C CYS A 279 7.61 13.40 7.55
N THR A 280 6.98 13.98 6.51
CA THR A 280 5.51 13.96 6.37
C THR A 280 4.96 12.59 5.95
N ALA A 281 5.80 11.76 5.35
CA ALA A 281 5.45 10.42 4.92
C ALA A 281 5.82 9.38 5.98
N ARG A 282 7.09 9.35 6.40
CA ARG A 282 7.70 8.39 7.33
C ARG A 282 8.99 8.98 7.93
N THR A 283 8.93 9.40 9.20
CA THR A 283 10.09 9.99 9.91
C THR A 283 11.24 8.99 10.08
N ASP A 284 10.96 7.70 10.18
CA ASP A 284 11.96 6.63 10.20
C ASP A 284 12.73 6.56 8.87
N HIS A 285 12.04 6.63 7.73
CA HIS A 285 12.72 6.68 6.43
C HIS A 285 13.60 7.94 6.29
N ALA A 286 13.11 9.10 6.77
CA ALA A 286 13.85 10.35 6.79
C ALA A 286 15.14 10.26 7.65
N LEU A 287 15.06 9.60 8.81
CA LEU A 287 16.21 9.33 9.66
C LEU A 287 17.25 8.46 8.95
N PHE A 288 16.82 7.37 8.29
CA PHE A 288 17.76 6.51 7.58
C PHE A 288 18.37 7.16 6.34
N ILE A 289 17.65 8.07 5.66
CA ILE A 289 18.25 8.95 4.63
C ILE A 289 19.41 9.76 5.24
N ALA A 290 19.21 10.36 6.42
CA ALA A 290 20.25 11.13 7.11
C ALA A 290 21.45 10.24 7.52
N VAL A 291 21.20 9.01 7.97
CA VAL A 291 22.26 8.02 8.28
C VAL A 291 23.07 7.68 7.03
N ILE A 292 22.41 7.37 5.91
CA ILE A 292 23.09 7.05 4.64
C ILE A 292 23.92 8.24 4.15
N TYR A 293 23.38 9.46 4.21
CA TYR A 293 24.11 10.68 3.88
C TYR A 293 25.36 10.84 4.76
N SER A 294 25.22 10.62 6.07
CA SER A 294 26.31 10.74 7.04
C SER A 294 27.43 9.74 6.76
N LEU A 295 27.09 8.47 6.58
CA LEU A 295 28.04 7.42 6.22
C LEU A 295 28.77 7.73 4.92
N TYR A 296 28.04 8.22 3.91
CA TYR A 296 28.65 8.59 2.64
C TYR A 296 29.60 9.78 2.79
N GLN A 297 29.24 10.83 3.53
CA GLN A 297 30.12 11.98 3.74
C GLN A 297 31.35 11.64 4.58
N MET A 298 31.20 10.80 5.60
CA MET A 298 32.30 10.37 6.49
C MET A 298 33.29 9.43 5.81
N SER A 299 32.94 8.86 4.65
CA SER A 299 33.85 8.01 3.88
C SER A 299 35.05 8.76 3.31
N ASP A 300 34.91 10.07 3.11
CA ASP A 300 35.99 10.94 2.67
C ASP A 300 36.67 11.57 3.89
N LYS A 301 37.96 11.24 4.10
CA LYS A 301 38.74 11.76 5.22
C LYS A 301 38.84 13.29 5.24
N SER A 302 38.72 13.95 4.07
CA SER A 302 38.74 15.42 4.00
C SER A 302 37.48 16.04 4.60
N ASN A 303 36.34 15.37 4.46
CA ASN A 303 35.07 15.83 4.99
C ASN A 303 35.00 15.78 6.52
N LEU A 304 35.70 14.83 7.15
CA LEU A 304 35.77 14.69 8.61
C LEU A 304 36.35 15.92 9.30
N LYS A 305 37.21 16.68 8.60
CA LYS A 305 37.86 17.88 9.15
C LYS A 305 37.02 19.15 8.99
N ARG A 306 35.92 19.11 8.24
CA ARG A 306 35.13 20.31 7.93
C ARG A 306 33.91 20.42 8.84
N LEU A 307 33.84 21.52 9.60
CA LEU A 307 32.70 21.79 10.49
C LEU A 307 31.38 21.91 9.73
N ASP A 308 31.39 22.44 8.51
CA ASP A 308 30.18 22.61 7.69
C ASP A 308 29.47 21.27 7.40
N ASN A 309 30.24 20.20 7.17
CA ASN A 309 29.71 18.87 6.93
C ASN A 309 29.10 18.27 8.19
N TRP A 310 29.74 18.47 9.35
CA TRP A 310 29.18 18.06 10.64
C TRP A 310 27.86 18.78 10.94
N LEU A 311 27.79 20.08 10.66
CA LEU A 311 26.54 20.85 10.79
C LEU A 311 25.45 20.32 9.85
N LYS A 312 25.78 20.03 8.59
CA LYS A 312 24.82 19.43 7.64
C LYS A 312 24.30 18.07 8.12
N ILE A 313 25.20 17.21 8.62
CA ILE A 313 24.84 15.91 9.20
C ILE A 313 23.92 16.11 10.41
N ALA A 314 24.31 16.97 11.35
CA ALA A 314 23.53 17.26 12.55
C ALA A 314 22.13 17.76 12.19
N VAL A 315 22.01 18.69 11.25
CA VAL A 315 20.71 19.20 10.78
C VAL A 315 19.87 18.07 10.18
N LEU A 316 20.42 17.25 9.29
CA LEU A 316 19.64 16.16 8.66
C LEU A 316 19.19 15.09 9.66
N VAL A 317 19.96 14.83 10.73
CA VAL A 317 19.58 13.88 11.79
C VAL A 317 18.57 14.50 12.76
N LEU A 318 18.75 15.77 13.14
CA LEU A 318 17.87 16.45 14.10
C LEU A 318 16.48 16.73 13.52
N VAL A 319 16.35 16.94 12.22
CA VAL A 319 15.05 17.22 11.59
C VAL A 319 14.05 16.06 11.80
N PRO A 320 14.33 14.80 11.42
CA PRO A 320 13.42 13.68 11.67
C PRO A 320 13.09 13.45 13.15
N LEU A 321 14.08 13.62 14.03
CA LEU A 321 13.90 13.48 15.48
C LEU A 321 12.99 14.59 16.04
N GLY A 322 13.29 15.84 15.70
CA GLY A 322 12.49 16.99 16.07
C GLY A 322 11.07 16.90 15.52
N PHE A 323 10.90 16.45 14.27
CA PHE A 323 9.59 16.26 13.66
C PHE A 323 8.78 15.20 14.39
N THR A 324 9.39 14.09 14.79
CA THR A 324 8.74 13.04 15.60
C THR A 324 8.28 13.59 16.96
N VAL A 325 9.10 14.41 17.61
CA VAL A 325 8.73 15.07 18.88
C VAL A 325 7.59 16.07 18.66
N VAL A 326 7.66 16.90 17.63
CA VAL A 326 6.60 17.88 17.31
C VAL A 326 5.28 17.16 17.02
N LEU A 327 5.31 16.07 16.24
CA LEU A 327 4.12 15.28 15.97
C LEU A 327 3.52 14.69 17.24
N SER A 328 4.34 14.02 18.06
CA SER A 328 3.86 13.29 19.25
C SER A 328 3.57 14.15 20.47
N ARG A 329 4.11 15.38 20.57
CA ARG A 329 3.95 16.24 21.74
C ARG A 329 3.17 17.52 21.50
N VAL A 330 3.13 18.00 20.25
CA VAL A 330 2.57 19.32 19.92
C VAL A 330 1.36 19.17 19.01
N LEU A 331 1.51 18.48 17.87
CA LEU A 331 0.46 18.41 16.86
C LEU A 331 -0.61 17.37 17.21
N PHE A 332 -0.20 16.18 17.66
CA PHE A 332 -1.10 15.05 17.89
C PHE A 332 -0.78 14.33 19.21
N PRO A 333 -0.85 15.03 20.36
CA PRO A 333 -0.49 14.45 21.67
C PRO A 333 -1.41 13.31 22.09
N GLU A 334 -2.66 13.30 21.62
CA GLU A 334 -3.68 12.29 21.96
C GLU A 334 -3.63 11.05 21.06
N ALA A 335 -2.79 11.06 20.00
CA ALA A 335 -2.73 9.95 19.07
C ALA A 335 -2.08 8.72 19.71
N GLN A 336 -2.84 7.63 19.82
CA GLN A 336 -2.37 6.39 20.45
C GLN A 336 -1.84 5.39 19.43
N TYR A 337 -0.84 4.61 19.84
CA TYR A 337 -0.43 3.43 19.08
C TYR A 337 -1.41 2.30 19.37
N TYR A 338 -2.00 1.72 18.31
CA TYR A 338 -2.88 0.56 18.41
C TYR A 338 -2.12 -0.76 18.64
N LEU A 339 -0.79 -0.72 18.68
CA LEU A 339 0.10 -1.85 18.91
C LEU A 339 1.12 -1.52 20.02
N ASN A 340 1.62 -2.56 20.69
CA ASN A 340 2.76 -2.43 21.59
C ASN A 340 3.97 -1.81 20.86
N PHE A 341 4.72 -0.96 21.54
CA PHE A 341 5.90 -0.32 20.94
C PHE A 341 6.97 -1.34 20.52
N PHE A 342 7.15 -2.40 21.31
CA PHE A 342 8.04 -3.52 20.96
C PHE A 342 7.23 -4.67 20.36
N GLN A 343 7.66 -5.14 19.19
CA GLN A 343 7.02 -6.19 18.40
C GLN A 343 7.88 -7.46 18.27
N TYR A 344 9.03 -7.54 18.96
CA TYR A 344 9.92 -8.70 18.86
C TYR A 344 9.25 -10.01 19.29
N ASP A 345 8.41 -9.99 20.33
CA ASP A 345 7.65 -11.18 20.78
C ASP A 345 6.69 -11.67 19.69
N PHE A 346 6.01 -10.75 19.00
CA PHE A 346 5.16 -11.10 17.86
C PHE A 346 5.99 -11.70 16.72
N ASN A 347 7.13 -11.10 16.39
CA ASN A 347 7.97 -11.54 15.29
C ASN A 347 8.66 -12.89 15.55
N LEU A 348 8.95 -13.24 16.80
CA LEU A 348 9.49 -14.56 17.17
C LEU A 348 8.41 -15.66 17.12
N ASN A 349 7.16 -15.33 17.42
CA ASN A 349 6.06 -16.29 17.46
C ASN A 349 5.31 -16.44 16.12
N ASN A 350 5.47 -15.49 15.19
CA ASN A 350 4.88 -15.57 13.85
C ASN A 350 5.91 -16.02 12.82
N ILE A 351 5.75 -17.23 12.28
CA ILE A 351 6.67 -17.81 11.28
C ILE A 351 6.83 -16.92 10.04
N TRP A 352 5.78 -16.21 9.62
CA TRP A 352 5.83 -15.33 8.43
C TRP A 352 6.70 -14.10 8.66
N SER A 353 6.82 -13.64 9.92
CA SER A 353 7.75 -12.57 10.30
C SER A 353 9.23 -12.95 10.11
N LEU A 354 9.53 -14.25 9.97
CA LEU A 354 10.88 -14.75 9.66
C LEU A 354 11.00 -15.14 8.17
N VAL A 355 9.98 -15.81 7.63
CA VAL A 355 9.99 -16.31 6.24
C VAL A 355 10.05 -15.18 5.22
N TYR A 356 9.23 -14.13 5.33
CA TYR A 356 9.21 -13.06 4.33
C TYR A 356 10.53 -12.28 4.27
N PRO A 357 11.14 -11.84 5.39
CA PRO A 357 12.45 -11.22 5.34
C PRO A 357 13.52 -12.13 4.73
N VAL A 358 13.54 -13.43 5.08
CA VAL A 358 14.52 -14.37 4.51
C VAL A 358 14.35 -14.49 3.00
N ILE A 359 13.13 -14.69 2.50
CA ILE A 359 12.87 -14.81 1.06
C ILE A 359 13.26 -13.52 0.34
N LEU A 360 12.79 -12.36 0.82
CA LEU A 360 13.03 -11.08 0.16
C LEU A 360 14.50 -10.64 0.19
N LEU A 361 15.22 -10.95 1.27
CA LEU A 361 16.62 -10.55 1.43
C LEU A 361 17.63 -11.60 0.93
N SER A 362 17.18 -12.83 0.62
CA SER A 362 18.05 -13.89 0.11
C SER A 362 18.80 -13.49 -1.16
N ILE A 363 18.09 -12.95 -2.16
CA ILE A 363 18.68 -12.51 -3.42
C ILE A 363 19.69 -11.37 -3.19
N PRO A 364 19.34 -10.26 -2.50
CA PRO A 364 20.32 -9.26 -2.09
C PRO A 364 21.54 -9.80 -1.34
N ALA A 365 21.34 -10.78 -0.45
CA ALA A 365 22.44 -11.37 0.33
C ALA A 365 23.48 -12.05 -0.56
N VAL A 366 23.04 -12.82 -1.57
CA VAL A 366 23.94 -13.49 -2.53
C VAL A 366 24.84 -12.49 -3.28
N PHE A 367 24.30 -11.31 -3.62
CA PHE A 367 25.03 -10.29 -4.37
C PHE A 367 25.74 -9.26 -3.49
N THR A 368 25.69 -9.38 -2.16
CA THR A 368 26.36 -8.47 -1.22
C THR A 368 27.89 -8.36 -1.47
N PRO A 369 28.63 -9.42 -1.86
CA PRO A 369 30.05 -9.29 -2.22
C PRO A 369 30.31 -8.29 -3.37
N LEU A 370 29.36 -8.08 -4.28
CA LEU A 370 29.47 -7.08 -5.34
C LEU A 370 29.27 -5.66 -4.82
N ALA A 371 28.43 -5.47 -3.80
CA ALA A 371 28.20 -4.18 -3.17
C ALA A 371 29.52 -3.59 -2.63
N TRP A 372 30.39 -4.43 -2.06
CA TRP A 372 31.71 -4.01 -1.55
C TRP A 372 32.68 -3.50 -2.62
N LYS A 373 32.42 -3.81 -3.91
CA LYS A 373 33.22 -3.32 -5.04
C LYS A 373 32.79 -1.93 -5.51
N ILE A 374 31.61 -1.46 -5.10
CA ILE A 374 31.06 -0.16 -5.52
C ILE A 374 31.30 0.85 -4.39
N PRO A 375 32.01 1.98 -4.63
CA PRO A 375 32.39 2.92 -3.59
C PRO A 375 31.24 3.44 -2.72
N PHE A 376 30.11 3.78 -3.34
CA PHE A 376 28.91 4.24 -2.63
C PHE A 376 28.46 3.20 -1.59
N TYR A 377 28.22 1.96 -2.04
CA TYR A 377 27.75 0.87 -1.20
C TYR A 377 28.75 0.46 -0.12
N LYS A 378 30.04 0.40 -0.46
CA LYS A 378 31.12 0.12 0.50
C LYS A 378 31.07 1.07 1.70
N SER A 379 30.73 2.34 1.47
CA SER A 379 30.65 3.36 2.51
C SER A 379 29.34 3.34 3.27
N THR A 380 28.23 3.04 2.60
CA THR A 380 26.90 3.19 3.21
C THR A 380 26.33 1.89 3.77
N TRP A 381 26.81 0.70 3.37
CA TRP A 381 26.21 -0.61 3.71
C TRP A 381 25.80 -0.80 5.17
N LEU A 382 26.54 -0.23 6.11
CA LEU A 382 26.29 -0.35 7.55
C LEU A 382 24.90 0.14 7.99
N TRP A 383 24.19 0.96 7.21
CA TRP A 383 22.83 1.40 7.56
C TRP A 383 21.79 0.26 7.53
N VAL A 384 22.02 -0.78 6.72
CA VAL A 384 21.06 -1.88 6.51
C VAL A 384 20.84 -2.68 7.80
N VAL A 385 21.89 -2.89 8.60
CA VAL A 385 21.83 -3.66 9.85
C VAL A 385 20.90 -3.01 10.90
N PRO A 386 21.12 -1.74 11.33
CA PRO A 386 20.22 -1.10 12.27
C PRO A 386 18.81 -0.90 11.68
N PHE A 387 18.65 -0.77 10.36
CA PHE A 387 17.32 -0.71 9.73
C PHE A 387 16.53 -2.00 9.92
N ILE A 388 17.13 -3.15 9.58
CA ILE A 388 16.50 -4.46 9.75
C ILE A 388 16.22 -4.72 11.23
N PHE A 389 17.20 -4.43 12.09
CA PHE A 389 17.04 -4.61 13.53
C PHE A 389 15.90 -3.77 14.11
N MET A 390 15.81 -2.48 13.77
CA MET A 390 14.71 -1.61 14.23
C MET A 390 13.35 -2.10 13.73
N ASN A 391 13.25 -2.53 12.46
CA ASN A 391 11.99 -3.06 11.94
C ASN A 391 11.61 -4.40 12.60
N PHE A 392 12.58 -5.24 12.99
CA PHE A 392 12.31 -6.44 13.78
C PHE A 392 11.89 -6.14 15.22
N MET A 393 12.44 -5.09 15.83
CA MET A 393 12.14 -4.73 17.22
C MET A 393 10.82 -3.98 17.37
N ILE A 394 10.48 -3.09 16.43
CA ILE A 394 9.39 -2.09 16.57
C ILE A 394 8.30 -2.31 15.50
N GLY A 395 8.63 -2.91 14.37
CA GLY A 395 7.68 -3.24 13.30
C GLY A 395 7.25 -4.70 13.32
N ARG A 396 6.20 -5.03 12.55
CA ARG A 396 5.81 -6.42 12.27
C ARG A 396 6.48 -6.85 10.98
N THR A 397 7.52 -7.66 11.03
CA THR A 397 8.29 -8.02 9.83
C THR A 397 7.55 -8.95 8.87
N SER A 398 6.38 -9.46 9.27
CA SER A 398 5.41 -10.07 8.36
C SER A 398 4.89 -9.06 7.33
N GLU A 399 4.88 -7.76 7.65
CA GLU A 399 4.58 -6.71 6.69
C GLU A 399 5.79 -6.45 5.78
N ALA A 400 5.88 -7.20 4.68
CA ALA A 400 6.98 -7.13 3.71
C ALA A 400 7.31 -5.70 3.22
N ARG A 401 6.33 -4.79 3.24
CA ARG A 401 6.51 -3.37 2.90
C ARG A 401 7.61 -2.68 3.72
N LEU A 402 7.84 -3.09 4.96
CA LEU A 402 8.86 -2.53 5.85
C LEU A 402 10.28 -2.73 5.33
N LEU A 403 10.49 -3.75 4.48
CA LEU A 403 11.79 -4.07 3.89
C LEU A 403 12.04 -3.40 2.53
N LEU A 404 11.02 -2.74 1.96
CA LEU A 404 11.15 -2.13 0.63
C LEU A 404 12.30 -1.13 0.52
N PRO A 405 12.61 -0.26 1.51
CA PRO A 405 13.77 0.62 1.43
C PRO A 405 15.10 -0.13 1.24
N VAL A 406 15.27 -1.27 1.93
CA VAL A 406 16.46 -2.12 1.77
C VAL A 406 16.47 -2.77 0.39
N LEU A 407 15.34 -3.30 -0.08
CA LEU A 407 15.23 -3.91 -1.41
C LEU A 407 15.59 -2.89 -2.51
N VAL A 408 15.03 -1.69 -2.45
CA VAL A 408 15.33 -0.58 -3.37
C VAL A 408 16.81 -0.23 -3.37
N TYR A 409 17.41 -0.11 -2.18
CA TYR A 409 18.84 0.18 -2.05
C TYR A 409 19.70 -0.92 -2.68
N CYS A 410 19.30 -2.19 -2.54
CA CYS A 410 20.06 -3.33 -3.03
C CYS A 410 19.97 -3.58 -4.53
N LEU A 411 18.89 -3.15 -5.18
CA LEU A 411 18.61 -3.47 -6.58
C LEU A 411 19.76 -3.19 -7.55
N PRO A 412 20.46 -2.05 -7.51
CA PRO A 412 21.51 -1.76 -8.50
C PRO A 412 22.66 -2.77 -8.52
N PHE A 413 23.12 -3.26 -7.37
CA PHE A 413 24.17 -4.27 -7.35
C PHE A 413 23.63 -5.69 -7.59
N VAL A 414 22.36 -5.95 -7.27
CA VAL A 414 21.69 -7.22 -7.61
C VAL A 414 21.59 -7.39 -9.12
N VAL A 415 21.04 -6.41 -9.84
CA VAL A 415 20.87 -6.53 -11.30
C VAL A 415 22.20 -6.58 -12.04
N LYS A 416 23.20 -5.83 -11.55
CA LYS A 416 24.56 -5.90 -12.06
C LYS A 416 25.18 -7.28 -11.86
N GLY A 417 24.94 -7.90 -10.70
CA GLY A 417 25.39 -9.26 -10.43
C GLY A 417 24.71 -10.32 -11.29
N ILE A 418 23.42 -10.15 -11.57
CA ILE A 418 22.68 -11.02 -12.50
C ILE A 418 23.24 -10.89 -13.91
N GLU A 419 23.51 -9.67 -14.37
CA GLU A 419 24.13 -9.40 -15.68
C GLU A 419 25.52 -10.04 -15.79
N ASP A 420 26.37 -9.86 -14.77
CA ASP A 420 27.71 -10.47 -14.72
C ASP A 420 27.67 -12.01 -14.75
N LEU A 421 26.67 -12.62 -14.11
CA LEU A 421 26.47 -14.08 -14.14
C LEU A 421 25.97 -14.56 -15.51
N ALA A 422 25.01 -13.87 -16.11
CA ALA A 422 24.48 -14.21 -17.42
C ALA A 422 25.57 -14.10 -18.52
N GLY A 423 26.40 -13.05 -18.46
CA GLY A 423 27.53 -12.90 -19.36
C GLY A 423 28.54 -14.04 -19.27
N LYS A 424 28.83 -14.53 -18.06
CA LYS A 424 29.70 -15.70 -17.85
C LYS A 424 29.11 -17.00 -18.38
N LEU A 425 27.79 -17.17 -18.30
CA LEU A 425 27.09 -18.34 -18.83
C LEU A 425 27.00 -18.33 -20.36
N SER A 426 27.08 -17.17 -21.01
CA SER A 426 27.09 -17.06 -22.48
C SER A 426 28.47 -17.32 -23.12
N LEU A 427 29.52 -17.40 -22.31
CA LEU A 427 30.92 -17.60 -22.73
C LEU A 427 31.43 -19.02 -22.43
N ASN A 428 30.63 -19.85 -21.77
CA ASN A 428 30.84 -21.28 -21.56
C ASN A 428 29.80 -22.06 -22.37
#